data_AF-A0A2J6J0R9-F1
#
_entry.id   AF-A0A2J6J0R9-F1
#
_cell.length_a   1.000
_cell.length_b   1.000
_cell.length_c   1.000
_cell.angle_alpha   90.00
_cell.angle_beta   90.00
_cell.angle_gamma   90.00
#
_symmetry.space_group_name_H-M   'P 1'
#
loop_
_entity.id
_entity.type
_entity.pdbx_description
1 polymer ?
#
loop_
_entity_poly.entity_id
_entity_poly.type
_entity_poly.pdbx_seq_one_letter_code
_entity_poly.pdbx_strand_id
1 'polypeptide(L)'
;MPIAPPPEDLLIHQELNLMELFGRMRSLADRAGFKGTLPAIWQCSDETQSIKKSLFGYVFNCPSFNLGRVGSLLDPSRLATAAHHGHDLVIVGGSHIGAEEVDGIGYIRRIHDQVAPCCGMMQRLLSDYLQVYQRATKLIKICRRNDTIKVEVPYKYLFRKPAGETVRILIRLRELTDDASIGEGTLGKIYRLHPDLVKEIPEHFRSLDENFVPIGSLLTPKTFTFSKKIDHASHEPKNMLEVSLFDFMPDVVVSSHPHRRLCDVNTWRQFHRIASYVTDDFDSSDRNIFILAGLSVDHTIHHQTFIPQYGFWMEKGQALEARYYSPTEIHDLLKQQEVYRPPKSFLEYAGIE
;
A
#
# COMPACT_ATOMS: atom_id res chain seq x y z
N MET A 1 -15.51 5.01 13.30
CA MET A 1 -15.02 4.84 11.91
C MET A 1 -14.32 3.50 11.85
N PRO A 2 -14.50 2.67 10.80
CA PRO A 2 -13.52 1.61 10.57
C PRO A 2 -12.14 2.28 10.41
N ILE A 3 -11.10 1.60 10.88
CA ILE A 3 -9.72 2.08 10.74
C ILE A 3 -9.42 2.29 9.24
N ALA A 4 -8.85 3.44 8.90
CA ALA A 4 -8.44 3.78 7.54
C ALA A 4 -6.90 3.92 7.48
N PRO A 5 -6.27 3.60 6.33
CA PRO A 5 -4.87 3.91 6.11
C PRO A 5 -4.65 5.43 6.17
N PRO A 6 -3.44 5.91 6.55
CA PRO A 6 -3.14 7.34 6.53
C PRO A 6 -3.41 7.97 5.16
N PRO A 7 -3.77 9.26 5.12
CA PRO A 7 -3.77 10.08 3.92
C PRO A 7 -2.45 9.97 3.13
N GLU A 8 -2.52 10.09 1.80
CA GLU A 8 -1.37 9.90 0.90
C GLU A 8 -0.24 10.90 1.14
N ASP A 9 -0.59 12.14 1.46
CA ASP A 9 0.34 13.23 1.76
C ASP A 9 1.23 12.93 2.96
N LEU A 10 0.73 12.17 3.94
CA LEU A 10 1.50 11.72 5.10
C LEU A 10 2.50 10.60 4.77
N LEU A 11 2.49 10.07 3.56
CA LEU A 11 3.40 9.02 3.11
C LEU A 11 4.43 9.54 2.09
N ILE A 12 4.37 10.82 1.75
CA ILE A 12 5.35 11.49 0.91
C ILE A 12 6.51 11.95 1.79
N HIS A 13 7.49 11.07 1.93
CA HIS A 13 8.71 11.35 2.65
C HIS A 13 9.95 11.12 1.77
N GLN A 14 11.08 11.62 2.26
CA GLN A 14 12.37 11.45 1.61
C GLN A 14 12.75 9.97 1.51
N GLU A 15 13.13 9.56 0.30
CA GLU A 15 13.74 8.27 0.04
C GLU A 15 15.13 8.17 0.70
N LEU A 16 15.36 7.06 1.40
CA LEU A 16 16.66 6.74 1.99
C LEU A 16 17.37 5.66 1.18
N ASN A 17 18.68 5.82 1.00
CA ASN A 17 19.52 4.76 0.45
C ASN A 17 19.54 3.57 1.43
N LEU A 18 19.55 2.33 0.91
CA LEU A 18 19.45 1.12 1.74
C LEU A 18 20.56 1.02 2.80
N MET A 19 21.81 1.28 2.44
CA MET A 19 22.91 1.24 3.40
C MET A 19 22.81 2.33 4.47
N GLU A 20 22.29 3.50 4.12
CA GLU A 20 22.01 4.56 5.10
C GLU A 20 20.90 4.11 6.06
N LEU A 21 19.79 3.62 5.52
CA LEU A 21 18.67 3.14 6.32
C LEU A 21 19.10 2.03 7.29
N PHE A 22 19.72 0.98 6.77
CA PHE A 22 20.12 -0.17 7.57
C PHE A 22 21.20 0.20 8.59
N GLY A 23 22.13 1.09 8.23
CA GLY A 23 23.11 1.63 9.17
C GLY A 23 22.45 2.35 10.34
N ARG A 24 21.45 3.20 10.08
CA ARG A 24 20.67 3.89 11.12
C ARG A 24 19.87 2.91 11.99
N MET A 25 19.23 1.90 11.38
CA MET A 25 18.54 0.85 12.11
C MET A 25 19.49 0.04 13.01
N ARG A 26 20.70 -0.25 12.53
CA ARG A 26 21.73 -0.95 13.31
C ARG A 26 22.18 -0.12 14.49
N SER A 27 22.49 1.16 14.28
CA SER A 27 22.84 2.09 15.35
C SER A 27 21.73 2.25 16.38
N LEU A 28 20.45 2.26 15.97
CA LEU A 28 19.32 2.26 16.90
C LEU A 28 19.33 0.99 17.77
N ALA A 29 19.44 -0.18 17.15
CA ALA A 29 19.43 -1.46 17.85
C ALA A 29 20.62 -1.57 18.84
N ASP A 30 21.82 -1.17 18.42
CA ASP A 30 23.01 -1.19 19.29
C ASP A 30 22.83 -0.22 20.48
N ARG A 31 22.34 1.01 20.26
CA ARG A 31 22.06 1.99 21.33
C ARG A 31 20.97 1.51 22.30
N ALA A 32 19.96 0.82 21.77
CA ALA A 32 18.87 0.22 22.55
C ALA A 32 19.29 -1.06 23.29
N GLY A 33 20.53 -1.53 23.13
CA GLY A 33 21.05 -2.70 23.83
C GLY A 33 20.55 -4.03 23.30
N PHE A 34 20.18 -4.10 22.01
CA PHE A 34 19.81 -5.36 21.36
C PHE A 34 21.00 -6.34 21.38
N LYS A 35 20.74 -7.64 21.59
CA LYS A 35 21.75 -8.71 21.65
C LYS A 35 21.32 -9.89 20.78
N GLY A 36 22.31 -10.57 20.18
CA GLY A 36 22.06 -11.74 19.33
C GLY A 36 21.05 -11.45 18.21
N THR A 37 21.14 -10.24 17.65
CA THR A 37 20.12 -9.67 16.76
C THR A 37 20.02 -10.44 15.46
N LEU A 38 18.87 -11.02 15.19
CA LEU A 38 18.54 -11.61 13.89
C LEU A 38 17.83 -10.58 13.00
N PRO A 39 18.41 -10.20 11.85
CA PRO A 39 17.71 -9.43 10.85
C PRO A 39 16.64 -10.30 10.16
N ALA A 40 15.40 -9.84 10.14
CA ALA A 40 14.31 -10.47 9.39
C ALA A 40 13.69 -9.51 8.37
N ILE A 41 13.22 -10.03 7.24
CA ILE A 41 12.66 -9.22 6.16
C ILE A 41 11.35 -9.79 5.64
N TRP A 42 10.34 -8.95 5.41
CA TRP A 42 9.19 -9.32 4.58
C TRP A 42 9.14 -8.46 3.32
N GLN A 43 9.17 -9.10 2.16
CA GLN A 43 9.20 -8.44 0.86
C GLN A 43 8.60 -9.35 -0.21
N CYS A 44 8.31 -8.76 -1.37
CA CYS A 44 7.93 -9.51 -2.57
C CYS A 44 9.07 -10.44 -3.01
N SER A 45 8.71 -11.54 -3.67
CA SER A 45 9.65 -12.47 -4.29
C SER A 45 10.26 -11.97 -5.60
N ASP A 46 9.91 -10.75 -6.03
CA ASP A 46 10.46 -10.09 -7.22
C ASP A 46 11.99 -9.92 -7.06
N GLU A 47 12.73 -10.15 -8.15
CA GLU A 47 14.19 -10.21 -8.14
C GLU A 47 14.83 -8.90 -7.71
N THR A 48 14.17 -7.77 -7.99
CA THR A 48 14.64 -6.43 -7.61
C THR A 48 14.83 -6.29 -6.11
N GLN A 49 14.00 -6.96 -5.32
CA GLN A 49 14.03 -6.91 -3.85
C GLN A 49 15.23 -7.67 -3.26
N SER A 50 15.99 -8.41 -4.05
CA SER A 50 17.05 -9.29 -3.53
C SER A 50 18.21 -8.52 -2.91
N ILE A 51 18.58 -7.37 -3.50
CA ILE A 51 19.69 -6.55 -2.99
C ILE A 51 19.41 -6.02 -1.59
N LYS A 52 18.15 -5.64 -1.32
CA LYS A 52 17.67 -5.21 0.00
C LYS A 52 17.94 -6.25 1.07
N LYS A 53 17.58 -7.52 0.82
CA LYS A 53 17.82 -8.64 1.72
C LYS A 53 19.32 -8.85 1.98
N SER A 54 20.13 -8.83 0.92
CA SER A 54 21.58 -9.06 1.04
C SER A 54 22.29 -7.96 1.85
N LEU A 55 21.99 -6.69 1.56
CA LEU A 55 22.59 -5.56 2.26
C LEU A 55 22.14 -5.47 3.72
N PHE A 56 20.88 -5.82 4.01
CA PHE A 56 20.38 -5.84 5.38
C PHE A 56 21.12 -6.87 6.23
N GLY A 57 21.30 -8.09 5.72
CA GLY A 57 22.06 -9.12 6.42
C GLY A 57 23.53 -8.76 6.61
N TYR A 58 24.14 -8.15 5.59
CA TYR A 58 25.51 -7.63 5.67
C TYR A 58 25.68 -6.58 6.78
N VAL A 59 24.76 -5.61 6.89
CA VAL A 59 24.82 -4.58 7.94
C VAL A 59 24.71 -5.17 9.34
N PHE A 60 23.90 -6.22 9.50
CA PHE A 60 23.75 -6.92 10.77
C PHE A 60 24.77 -8.04 10.99
N ASN A 61 25.68 -8.27 10.03
CA ASN A 61 26.64 -9.36 10.01
C ASN A 61 25.98 -10.74 10.24
N CYS A 62 24.79 -10.94 9.67
CA CYS A 62 23.99 -12.17 9.79
C CYS A 62 23.02 -12.27 8.61
N PRO A 63 22.96 -13.38 7.85
CA PRO A 63 22.00 -13.53 6.76
C PRO A 63 20.54 -13.32 7.21
N SER A 64 19.79 -12.49 6.48
CA SER A 64 18.41 -12.16 6.89
C SER A 64 17.42 -13.31 6.70
N PHE A 65 16.57 -13.50 7.71
CA PHE A 65 15.46 -14.44 7.67
C PHE A 65 14.30 -13.88 6.81
N ASN A 66 13.68 -14.69 5.94
CA ASN A 66 12.62 -14.21 5.04
C ASN A 66 11.21 -14.60 5.53
N LEU A 67 10.42 -13.58 5.87
CA LEU A 67 9.02 -13.66 6.30
C LEU A 67 8.03 -13.39 5.16
N GLY A 68 8.49 -12.95 3.98
CA GLY A 68 7.66 -12.46 2.89
C GLY A 68 7.36 -13.49 1.79
N ARG A 69 6.30 -13.21 1.04
CA ARG A 69 5.87 -13.89 -0.20
C ARG A 69 5.56 -12.85 -1.29
N VAL A 70 5.26 -13.31 -2.51
CA VAL A 70 4.84 -12.47 -3.65
C VAL A 70 3.81 -11.41 -3.22
N GLY A 71 4.01 -10.16 -3.68
CA GLY A 71 3.19 -9.00 -3.31
C GLY A 71 3.44 -8.50 -1.88
N SER A 72 4.59 -8.83 -1.30
CA SER A 72 4.95 -8.51 0.09
C SER A 72 3.96 -9.03 1.12
N LEU A 73 3.28 -10.15 0.83
CA LEU A 73 2.46 -10.86 1.80
C LEU A 73 3.34 -11.36 2.95
N LEU A 74 2.98 -10.98 4.17
CA LEU A 74 3.62 -11.49 5.36
C LEU A 74 3.09 -12.89 5.69
N ASP A 75 4.01 -13.77 6.10
CA ASP A 75 3.73 -15.04 6.73
C ASP A 75 4.18 -14.99 8.22
N PRO A 76 3.29 -14.64 9.16
CA PRO A 76 3.64 -14.51 10.57
C PRO A 76 4.12 -15.81 11.20
N SER A 77 3.68 -16.97 10.69
CA SER A 77 4.09 -18.28 11.23
C SER A 77 5.60 -18.50 11.15
N ARG A 78 6.27 -17.85 10.19
CA ARG A 78 7.72 -17.87 10.02
C ARG A 78 8.47 -17.09 11.10
N LEU A 79 7.81 -16.16 11.78
CA LEU A 79 8.43 -15.36 12.83
C LEU A 79 8.75 -16.22 14.06
N ALA A 80 7.89 -17.19 14.40
CA ALA A 80 8.16 -18.17 15.46
C ALA A 80 9.49 -18.92 15.21
N THR A 81 9.73 -19.35 13.97
CA THR A 81 11.01 -19.97 13.59
C THR A 81 12.19 -19.01 13.70
N ALA A 82 12.03 -17.77 13.23
CA ALA A 82 13.06 -16.74 13.35
C ALA A 82 13.48 -16.49 14.82
N ALA A 83 12.51 -16.52 15.74
CA ALA A 83 12.73 -16.33 17.17
C ALA A 83 13.64 -17.39 17.83
N HIS A 84 13.72 -18.59 17.24
CA HIS A 84 14.63 -19.63 17.73
C HIS A 84 16.07 -19.43 17.25
N HIS A 85 16.30 -18.59 16.24
CA HIS A 85 17.62 -18.41 15.63
C HIS A 85 18.36 -17.17 16.16
N GLY A 86 17.64 -16.17 16.67
CA GLY A 86 18.19 -14.97 17.31
C GLY A 86 17.48 -14.66 18.62
N HIS A 87 18.13 -13.89 19.48
CA HIS A 87 17.53 -13.42 20.73
C HIS A 87 16.61 -12.22 20.44
N ASP A 88 17.20 -11.13 19.97
CA ASP A 88 16.46 -9.95 19.55
C ASP A 88 16.20 -9.93 18.04
N LEU A 89 15.16 -9.22 17.62
CA LEU A 89 14.71 -9.19 16.23
C LEU A 89 14.68 -7.76 15.71
N VAL A 90 15.32 -7.54 14.55
CA VAL A 90 15.13 -6.32 13.77
C VAL A 90 14.49 -6.71 12.45
N ILE A 91 13.29 -6.20 12.21
CA ILE A 91 12.46 -6.59 11.08
C ILE A 91 12.27 -5.39 10.16
N VAL A 92 12.49 -5.57 8.86
CA VAL A 92 12.16 -4.56 7.84
C VAL A 92 11.23 -5.13 6.79
N GLY A 93 10.30 -4.35 6.26
CA GLY A 93 9.52 -4.83 5.13
C GLY A 93 8.49 -3.87 4.59
N GLY A 94 7.73 -4.38 3.63
CA GLY A 94 6.64 -3.66 2.99
C GLY A 94 6.59 -3.89 1.49
N SER A 95 5.64 -3.21 0.85
CA SER A 95 5.45 -3.26 -0.60
C SER A 95 6.60 -2.60 -1.36
N HIS A 96 6.57 -2.71 -2.68
CA HIS A 96 7.52 -2.06 -3.56
C HIS A 96 6.84 -1.52 -4.81
N ILE A 97 7.46 -0.52 -5.43
CA ILE A 97 7.00 0.09 -6.67
C ILE A 97 8.20 0.45 -7.56
N GLY A 98 8.02 0.45 -8.87
CA GLY A 98 9.01 0.98 -9.81
C GLY A 98 9.10 2.50 -9.77
N ALA A 99 10.31 3.05 -9.87
CA ALA A 99 10.58 4.48 -9.75
C ALA A 99 10.00 5.32 -10.89
N GLU A 100 9.82 4.73 -12.08
CA GLU A 100 9.23 5.42 -13.22
C GLU A 100 7.71 5.22 -13.21
N GLU A 101 6.96 6.26 -12.84
CA GLU A 101 5.49 6.21 -12.84
C GLU A 101 4.90 6.76 -14.16
N VAL A 102 4.08 5.93 -14.83
CA VAL A 102 3.31 6.29 -16.03
C VAL A 102 1.84 6.00 -15.76
N ASP A 103 0.99 7.00 -15.93
CA ASP A 103 -0.47 6.93 -15.65
C ASP A 103 -0.79 6.35 -14.25
N GLY A 104 0.07 6.68 -13.27
CA GLY A 104 -0.09 6.25 -11.87
C GLY A 104 0.28 4.78 -11.60
N ILE A 105 0.96 4.12 -12.55
CA ILE A 105 1.54 2.79 -12.43
C ILE A 105 3.07 2.90 -12.43
N GLY A 106 3.74 2.35 -11.43
CA GLY A 106 5.21 2.25 -11.40
C GLY A 106 5.80 1.14 -12.28
N TYR A 107 6.91 1.45 -12.95
CA TYR A 107 7.63 0.60 -13.89
C TYR A 107 9.13 0.57 -13.60
N ILE A 108 9.78 -0.50 -14.04
CA ILE A 108 11.23 -0.62 -14.09
C ILE A 108 11.68 -1.33 -15.36
N ARG A 109 12.96 -1.13 -15.73
CA ARG A 109 13.64 -1.96 -16.72
C ARG A 109 14.16 -3.25 -16.07
N ARG A 110 13.81 -4.40 -16.67
CA ARG A 110 14.19 -5.75 -16.22
C ARG A 110 15.53 -6.19 -16.84
N ILE A 111 16.06 -7.33 -16.39
CA ILE A 111 17.34 -7.89 -16.87
C ILE A 111 17.37 -8.22 -18.37
N HIS A 112 16.21 -8.40 -18.99
CA HIS A 112 16.04 -8.63 -20.43
C HIS A 112 15.69 -7.32 -21.18
N ASP A 113 16.05 -6.18 -20.61
CA ASP A 113 15.90 -4.81 -21.13
C ASP A 113 14.49 -4.32 -21.44
N GLN A 114 13.44 -5.10 -21.13
CA GLN A 114 12.07 -4.63 -21.27
C GLN A 114 11.59 -3.92 -20.01
N VAL A 115 10.71 -2.95 -20.22
CA VAL A 115 10.05 -2.21 -19.15
C VAL A 115 8.78 -2.96 -18.74
N ALA A 116 8.61 -3.19 -17.45
CA ALA A 116 7.46 -3.91 -16.90
C ALA A 116 6.96 -3.28 -15.59
N PRO A 117 5.66 -3.40 -15.25
CA PRO A 117 5.15 -2.91 -13.98
C PRO A 117 5.86 -3.55 -12.79
N CYS A 118 6.06 -2.76 -11.74
CA CYS A 118 6.65 -3.19 -10.48
C CYS A 118 5.91 -2.50 -9.34
N CYS A 119 5.28 -3.19 -8.38
CA CYS A 119 5.12 -4.64 -8.23
C CYS A 119 4.12 -5.25 -9.23
N GLY A 120 4.55 -6.27 -9.98
CA GLY A 120 3.66 -6.94 -10.96
C GLY A 120 2.45 -7.67 -10.35
N MET A 121 2.54 -8.14 -9.10
CA MET A 121 1.39 -8.73 -8.41
C MET A 121 0.35 -7.67 -8.03
N MET A 122 0.79 -6.55 -7.46
CA MET A 122 -0.10 -5.46 -7.04
C MET A 122 -0.77 -4.82 -8.25
N GLN A 123 -0.02 -4.57 -9.34
CA GLN A 123 -0.59 -4.05 -10.58
C GLN A 123 -1.67 -4.97 -11.18
N ARG A 124 -1.45 -6.29 -11.17
CA ARG A 124 -2.42 -7.28 -11.67
C ARG A 124 -3.67 -7.37 -10.79
N LEU A 125 -3.56 -7.14 -9.48
CA LEU A 125 -4.71 -6.98 -8.61
C LEU A 125 -5.46 -5.68 -8.94
N LEU A 126 -4.75 -4.56 -9.03
CA LEU A 126 -5.32 -3.24 -9.31
C LEU A 126 -6.07 -3.17 -10.64
N SER A 127 -5.54 -3.83 -11.68
CA SER A 127 -6.03 -3.72 -13.06
C SER A 127 -7.54 -3.97 -13.19
N ASP A 128 -8.05 -5.00 -12.51
CA ASP A 128 -9.46 -5.40 -12.60
C ASP A 128 -10.38 -4.30 -12.02
N TYR A 129 -9.95 -3.64 -10.93
CA TYR A 129 -10.68 -2.57 -10.25
C TYR A 129 -10.57 -1.24 -10.98
N LEU A 130 -9.36 -0.89 -11.41
CA LEU A 130 -9.10 0.36 -12.11
C LEU A 130 -9.85 0.41 -13.44
N GLN A 131 -9.91 -0.70 -14.18
CA GLN A 131 -10.63 -0.78 -15.44
C GLN A 131 -12.13 -0.49 -15.28
N VAL A 132 -12.79 -1.08 -14.27
CA VAL A 132 -14.23 -0.87 -14.06
C VAL A 132 -14.53 0.54 -13.53
N TYR A 133 -13.63 1.11 -12.72
CA TYR A 133 -13.73 2.48 -12.24
C TYR A 133 -13.57 3.48 -13.38
N GLN A 134 -12.50 3.40 -14.17
CA GLN A 134 -12.27 4.27 -15.33
C GLN A 134 -13.40 4.18 -16.36
N ARG A 135 -14.02 3.02 -16.52
CA ARG A 135 -15.20 2.89 -17.36
C ARG A 135 -16.43 3.59 -16.77
N ALA A 136 -16.61 3.60 -15.46
CA ALA A 136 -17.68 4.33 -14.80
C ALA A 136 -17.49 5.84 -14.91
N THR A 137 -16.27 6.34 -14.66
CA THR A 137 -15.96 7.78 -14.76
C THR A 137 -16.18 8.36 -16.17
N LYS A 138 -16.03 7.52 -17.21
CA LYS A 138 -16.29 7.88 -18.61
C LYS A 138 -17.77 7.78 -19.02
N LEU A 139 -18.52 6.86 -18.42
CA LEU A 139 -19.90 6.56 -18.84
C LEU A 139 -20.96 7.30 -18.04
N ILE A 140 -20.71 7.59 -16.76
CA ILE A 140 -21.56 8.48 -15.98
C ILE A 140 -21.22 9.90 -16.42
N LYS A 141 -22.23 10.69 -16.73
CA LYS A 141 -22.04 12.03 -17.30
C LYS A 141 -22.74 13.09 -16.48
N ILE A 142 -22.20 14.29 -16.48
CA ILE A 142 -22.76 15.46 -15.82
C ILE A 142 -22.93 16.60 -16.81
N CYS A 143 -23.90 17.47 -16.56
CA CYS A 143 -24.05 18.74 -17.27
C CYS A 143 -24.69 19.79 -16.35
N ARG A 144 -24.60 21.06 -16.75
CA ARG A 144 -25.30 22.16 -16.08
C ARG A 144 -26.46 22.61 -16.96
N ARG A 145 -27.67 22.62 -16.40
CA ARG A 145 -28.86 23.15 -17.09
C ARG A 145 -29.77 23.88 -16.12
N ASN A 146 -30.18 25.10 -16.47
CA ASN A 146 -31.02 25.97 -15.64
C ASN A 146 -30.49 26.10 -14.19
N ASP A 147 -29.20 26.40 -14.03
CA ASP A 147 -28.50 26.50 -12.73
C ASP A 147 -28.53 25.26 -11.84
N THR A 148 -28.91 24.11 -12.38
CA THR A 148 -28.84 22.81 -11.69
C THR A 148 -27.82 21.90 -12.36
N ILE A 149 -27.02 21.23 -11.55
CA ILE A 149 -26.12 20.18 -12.03
C ILE A 149 -26.90 18.87 -12.11
N LYS A 150 -26.91 18.28 -13.30
CA LYS A 150 -27.58 17.02 -13.59
C LYS A 150 -26.54 15.92 -13.80
N VAL A 151 -26.92 14.69 -13.47
CA VAL A 151 -26.09 13.50 -13.70
C VAL A 151 -26.91 12.44 -14.43
N GLU A 152 -26.39 11.94 -15.54
CA GLU A 152 -26.92 10.76 -16.23
C GLU A 152 -26.17 9.52 -15.73
N VAL A 153 -26.92 8.60 -15.12
CA VAL A 153 -26.39 7.30 -14.66
C VAL A 153 -26.90 6.20 -15.59
N PRO A 154 -26.02 5.55 -16.36
CA PRO A 154 -26.39 4.47 -17.27
C PRO A 154 -27.10 3.30 -16.58
N TYR A 155 -28.07 2.69 -17.28
CA TYR A 155 -28.87 1.57 -16.77
C TYR A 155 -28.04 0.41 -16.19
N LYS A 156 -26.87 0.12 -16.79
CA LYS A 156 -25.95 -0.92 -16.31
C LYS A 156 -25.49 -0.73 -14.85
N TYR A 157 -25.57 0.49 -14.32
CA TYR A 157 -25.20 0.82 -12.94
C TYR A 157 -26.42 0.95 -12.01
N LEU A 158 -27.63 1.03 -12.57
CA LEU A 158 -28.89 1.10 -11.82
C LEU A 158 -29.41 -0.29 -11.46
N PHE A 159 -29.18 -1.28 -12.32
CA PHE A 159 -29.57 -2.66 -12.06
C PHE A 159 -28.57 -3.38 -11.17
N ARG A 160 -28.96 -3.64 -9.92
CA ARG A 160 -28.16 -4.43 -8.98
C ARG A 160 -28.08 -5.87 -9.43
N LYS A 161 -26.86 -6.41 -9.46
CA LYS A 161 -26.60 -7.83 -9.68
C LYS A 161 -25.90 -8.39 -8.43
N PRO A 162 -26.13 -9.68 -8.09
CA PRO A 162 -25.39 -10.31 -7.00
C PRO A 162 -23.88 -10.29 -7.30
N ALA A 163 -23.08 -10.32 -6.23
CA ALA A 163 -21.64 -10.45 -6.31
C ALA A 163 -21.28 -11.75 -7.04
N GLY A 164 -20.33 -11.67 -7.97
CA GLY A 164 -19.82 -12.82 -8.72
C GLY A 164 -18.30 -12.78 -8.80
N GLU A 165 -17.72 -13.64 -9.62
CA GLU A 165 -16.25 -13.78 -9.74
C GLU A 165 -15.56 -12.56 -10.37
N THR A 166 -16.30 -11.74 -11.15
CA THR A 166 -15.76 -10.53 -11.79
C THR A 166 -16.07 -9.27 -10.99
N VAL A 167 -15.11 -8.35 -10.95
CA VAL A 167 -15.27 -7.05 -10.28
C VAL A 167 -16.37 -6.25 -10.97
N ARG A 168 -17.28 -5.70 -10.17
CA ARG A 168 -18.29 -4.74 -10.61
C ARG A 168 -18.27 -3.50 -9.72
N ILE A 169 -18.59 -2.37 -10.30
CA ILE A 169 -18.84 -1.14 -9.56
C ILE A 169 -20.33 -0.99 -9.28
N LEU A 170 -20.68 -0.67 -8.04
CA LEU A 170 -22.02 -0.35 -7.59
C LEU A 170 -22.08 1.12 -7.22
N ILE A 171 -22.95 1.86 -7.88
CA ILE A 171 -23.14 3.29 -7.60
C ILE A 171 -24.03 3.44 -6.38
N ARG A 172 -23.54 4.22 -5.42
CA ARG A 172 -24.27 4.62 -4.23
C ARG A 172 -25.12 5.84 -4.60
N LEU A 173 -26.29 5.57 -5.17
CA LEU A 173 -27.15 6.61 -5.76
C LEU A 173 -27.53 7.69 -4.75
N ARG A 174 -27.76 7.36 -3.48
CA ARG A 174 -28.14 8.36 -2.46
C ARG A 174 -27.01 9.36 -2.18
N GLU A 175 -25.77 8.92 -2.34
CA GLU A 175 -24.56 9.70 -2.10
C GLU A 175 -24.14 10.46 -3.37
N LEU A 176 -24.57 10.00 -4.55
CA LEU A 176 -24.31 10.66 -5.84
C LEU A 176 -25.41 11.65 -6.25
N THR A 177 -26.66 11.40 -5.85
CA THR A 177 -27.85 12.12 -6.33
C THR A 177 -28.69 12.64 -5.17
N ASP A 178 -29.35 13.78 -5.36
CA ASP A 178 -30.22 14.42 -4.36
C ASP A 178 -31.50 13.61 -4.11
N ASP A 179 -32.15 13.11 -5.18
CA ASP A 179 -33.55 12.70 -5.17
C ASP A 179 -33.89 11.65 -6.26
N ALA A 180 -35.19 11.42 -6.48
CA ALA A 180 -35.69 10.60 -7.59
C ALA A 180 -35.23 11.10 -8.97
N SER A 181 -35.27 10.17 -9.94
CA SER A 181 -34.98 10.47 -11.34
C SER A 181 -35.89 11.58 -11.87
N ILE A 182 -35.29 12.58 -12.50
CA ILE A 182 -35.97 13.72 -13.14
C ILE A 182 -36.24 13.52 -14.64
N GLY A 183 -35.74 12.42 -15.22
CA GLY A 183 -36.02 12.09 -16.62
C GLY A 183 -35.23 10.90 -17.16
N GLU A 184 -35.47 10.59 -18.42
CA GLU A 184 -34.70 9.62 -19.20
C GLU A 184 -33.53 10.31 -19.90
N GLY A 185 -32.37 9.65 -19.89
CA GLY A 185 -31.21 9.99 -20.71
C GLY A 185 -31.12 9.09 -21.93
N THR A 186 -30.02 9.19 -22.66
CA THR A 186 -29.78 8.38 -23.87
C THR A 186 -29.58 6.90 -23.52
N LEU A 187 -28.88 6.61 -22.41
CA LEU A 187 -28.54 5.25 -21.99
C LEU A 187 -28.81 4.97 -20.51
N GLY A 188 -29.58 5.84 -19.85
CA GLY A 188 -29.76 5.81 -18.41
C GLY A 188 -30.85 6.73 -17.91
N LYS A 189 -30.81 7.01 -16.60
CA LYS A 189 -31.70 7.94 -15.92
C LYS A 189 -30.95 9.22 -15.57
N ILE A 190 -31.64 10.35 -15.65
CA ILE A 190 -31.11 11.66 -15.27
C ILE A 190 -31.58 12.00 -13.86
N TYR A 191 -30.66 12.45 -13.02
CA TYR A 191 -30.90 12.90 -11.65
C TYR A 191 -30.32 14.29 -11.45
N ARG A 192 -30.68 14.93 -10.33
CA ARG A 192 -29.91 16.05 -9.79
C ARG A 192 -28.68 15.50 -9.07
N LEU A 193 -27.51 16.09 -9.31
CA LEU A 193 -26.30 15.74 -8.57
C LEU A 193 -26.47 16.13 -7.10
N HIS A 194 -25.97 15.31 -6.18
CA HIS A 194 -26.08 15.58 -4.75
C HIS A 194 -25.47 16.96 -4.40
N PRO A 195 -26.18 17.84 -3.65
CA PRO A 195 -25.72 19.21 -3.38
C PRO A 195 -24.35 19.28 -2.69
N ASP A 196 -24.03 18.31 -1.84
CA ASP A 196 -22.75 18.30 -1.12
C ASP A 196 -21.56 18.10 -2.06
N LEU A 197 -21.70 17.33 -3.15
CA LEU A 197 -20.65 17.21 -4.17
C LEU A 197 -20.40 18.54 -4.90
N VAL A 198 -21.47 19.31 -5.12
CA VAL A 198 -21.37 20.63 -5.76
C VAL A 198 -20.65 21.64 -4.85
N LYS A 199 -20.92 21.58 -3.53
CA LYS A 199 -20.29 22.45 -2.53
C LYS A 199 -18.81 22.13 -2.31
N GLU A 200 -18.42 20.85 -2.41
CA GLU A 200 -17.03 20.43 -2.22
C GLU A 200 -16.11 20.98 -3.34
N ILE A 201 -16.59 21.10 -4.59
CA ILE A 201 -15.74 21.51 -5.74
C ILE A 201 -16.47 22.50 -6.68
N PRO A 202 -16.84 23.71 -6.20
CA PRO A 202 -17.70 24.64 -6.94
C PRO A 202 -17.09 25.13 -8.26
N GLU A 203 -15.76 25.29 -8.33
CA GLU A 203 -15.07 25.76 -9.54
C GLU A 203 -15.20 24.78 -10.71
N HIS A 204 -15.22 23.47 -10.45
CA HIS A 204 -15.34 22.45 -11.49
C HIS A 204 -16.69 22.51 -12.22
N PHE A 205 -17.74 22.98 -11.53
CA PHE A 205 -19.10 23.08 -12.07
C PHE A 205 -19.37 24.43 -12.76
N ARG A 206 -18.47 25.42 -12.67
CA ARG A 206 -18.62 26.71 -13.34
C ARG A 206 -18.39 26.63 -14.84
N SER A 207 -17.50 25.76 -15.29
CA SER A 207 -17.17 25.56 -16.70
C SER A 207 -18.10 24.59 -17.43
N LEU A 208 -19.04 23.96 -16.73
CA LEU A 208 -19.99 23.03 -17.34
C LEU A 208 -21.05 23.79 -18.15
N ASP A 209 -21.29 23.33 -19.36
CA ASP A 209 -22.38 23.78 -20.22
C ASP A 209 -23.55 22.77 -20.19
N GLU A 210 -24.48 22.91 -21.12
CA GLU A 210 -25.62 21.98 -21.25
C GLU A 210 -25.23 20.60 -21.82
N ASN A 211 -24.01 20.44 -22.32
CA ASN A 211 -23.55 19.19 -22.90
C ASN A 211 -23.12 18.22 -21.79
N PHE A 212 -23.48 16.94 -21.97
CA PHE A 212 -23.08 15.90 -21.05
C PHE A 212 -21.61 15.53 -21.23
N VAL A 213 -20.80 15.81 -20.22
CA VAL A 213 -19.38 15.44 -20.13
C VAL A 213 -19.17 14.31 -19.11
N PRO A 214 -18.13 13.48 -19.25
CA PRO A 214 -17.78 12.47 -18.25
C PRO A 214 -17.68 13.03 -16.82
N ILE A 215 -18.16 12.28 -15.83
CA ILE A 215 -18.08 12.67 -14.41
C ILE A 215 -16.63 12.71 -13.88
N GLY A 216 -15.72 11.93 -14.49
CA GLY A 216 -14.30 11.98 -14.15
C GLY A 216 -14.01 11.69 -12.67
N SER A 217 -13.15 12.50 -12.07
CA SER A 217 -12.71 12.41 -10.66
C SER A 217 -13.79 12.78 -9.64
N LEU A 218 -14.95 13.29 -10.07
CA LEU A 218 -16.08 13.56 -9.17
C LEU A 218 -16.78 12.27 -8.71
N LEU A 219 -16.44 11.12 -9.31
CA LEU A 219 -16.86 9.82 -8.80
C LEU A 219 -15.97 9.43 -7.61
N THR A 220 -16.24 10.00 -6.44
CA THR A 220 -15.42 9.83 -5.23
C THR A 220 -15.69 8.49 -4.52
N PRO A 221 -14.84 8.04 -3.58
CA PRO A 221 -15.03 6.78 -2.84
C PRO A 221 -16.36 6.72 -2.07
N LYS A 222 -16.96 7.87 -1.73
CA LYS A 222 -18.28 7.97 -1.08
C LYS A 222 -19.44 7.60 -2.03
N THR A 223 -19.25 7.73 -3.34
CA THR A 223 -20.31 7.61 -4.35
C THR A 223 -20.40 6.22 -4.99
N PHE A 224 -19.49 5.31 -4.65
CA PHE A 224 -19.52 3.94 -5.16
C PHE A 224 -18.96 2.92 -4.16
N THR A 225 -19.07 1.66 -4.54
CA THR A 225 -18.35 0.55 -3.91
C THR A 225 -18.11 -0.54 -4.96
N PHE A 226 -17.28 -1.52 -4.63
CA PHE A 226 -17.08 -2.69 -5.49
C PHE A 226 -17.93 -3.86 -5.03
N SER A 227 -18.32 -4.71 -5.98
CA SER A 227 -19.04 -5.95 -5.74
C SER A 227 -18.31 -7.07 -6.47
N LYS A 228 -17.77 -7.99 -5.68
CA LYS A 228 -17.09 -9.20 -6.11
C LYS A 228 -17.23 -10.23 -4.99
N LYS A 229 -17.29 -11.52 -5.36
CA LYS A 229 -17.16 -12.61 -4.39
C LYS A 229 -15.68 -12.75 -4.04
N ILE A 230 -15.36 -12.61 -2.76
CA ILE A 230 -13.99 -12.72 -2.25
C ILE A 230 -13.76 -14.13 -1.70
N ASP A 231 -12.68 -14.77 -2.12
CA ASP A 231 -12.28 -16.09 -1.66
C ASP A 231 -11.37 -15.98 -0.41
N HIS A 232 -11.98 -16.01 0.77
CA HIS A 232 -11.27 -15.93 2.05
C HIS A 232 -10.47 -17.19 2.41
N ALA A 233 -10.76 -18.33 1.77
CA ALA A 233 -10.09 -19.60 2.04
C ALA A 233 -8.89 -19.84 1.11
N SER A 234 -8.68 -18.95 0.14
CA SER A 234 -7.62 -19.10 -0.87
C SER A 234 -6.23 -19.01 -0.27
N HIS A 235 -5.34 -19.89 -0.74
CA HIS A 235 -3.90 -19.81 -0.48
C HIS A 235 -3.11 -19.17 -1.64
N GLU A 236 -3.81 -18.77 -2.70
CA GLU A 236 -3.24 -18.06 -3.85
C GLU A 236 -2.90 -16.60 -3.48
N PRO A 237 -1.67 -16.12 -3.71
CA PRO A 237 -1.24 -14.79 -3.29
C PRO A 237 -2.14 -13.63 -3.74
N LYS A 238 -2.64 -13.64 -4.99
CA LYS A 238 -3.53 -12.59 -5.50
C LYS A 238 -4.81 -12.50 -4.67
N ASN A 239 -5.42 -13.65 -4.34
CA ASN A 239 -6.67 -13.72 -3.57
C ASN A 239 -6.44 -13.34 -2.11
N MET A 240 -5.34 -13.78 -1.51
CA MET A 240 -4.95 -13.37 -0.15
C MET A 240 -4.77 -11.85 -0.02
N LEU A 241 -4.12 -11.22 -1.02
CA LEU A 241 -3.99 -9.77 -1.10
C LEU A 241 -5.35 -9.10 -1.28
N GLU A 242 -6.17 -9.62 -2.19
CA GLU A 242 -7.51 -9.08 -2.46
C GLU A 242 -8.38 -9.09 -1.19
N VAL A 243 -8.39 -10.19 -0.42
CA VAL A 243 -9.07 -10.27 0.88
C VAL A 243 -8.67 -9.14 1.82
N SER A 244 -7.37 -8.81 1.87
CA SER A 244 -6.87 -7.77 2.77
C SER A 244 -7.10 -6.34 2.27
N LEU A 245 -7.36 -6.15 0.98
CA LEU A 245 -7.32 -4.84 0.32
C LEU A 245 -8.67 -4.42 -0.28
N PHE A 246 -9.63 -5.34 -0.41
CA PHE A 246 -10.91 -5.11 -1.09
C PHE A 246 -11.65 -3.88 -0.60
N ASP A 247 -11.77 -3.71 0.71
CA ASP A 247 -12.53 -2.60 1.31
C ASP A 247 -11.89 -1.22 1.07
N PHE A 248 -10.59 -1.19 0.75
CA PHE A 248 -9.83 0.02 0.45
C PHE A 248 -9.76 0.34 -1.05
N MET A 249 -10.20 -0.57 -1.92
CA MET A 249 -10.12 -0.40 -3.37
C MET A 249 -10.81 0.89 -3.86
N PRO A 250 -11.95 1.35 -3.32
CA PRO A 250 -12.54 2.62 -3.73
C PRO A 250 -11.60 3.82 -3.55
N ASP A 251 -10.88 3.89 -2.43
CA ASP A 251 -9.90 4.96 -2.17
C ASP A 251 -8.68 4.81 -3.08
N VAL A 252 -8.22 3.58 -3.28
CA VAL A 252 -7.06 3.26 -4.13
C VAL A 252 -7.27 3.71 -5.58
N VAL A 253 -8.42 3.37 -6.20
CA VAL A 253 -8.63 3.65 -7.63
C VAL A 253 -8.88 5.13 -7.94
N VAL A 254 -9.28 5.92 -6.94
CA VAL A 254 -9.52 7.36 -7.08
C VAL A 254 -8.23 8.17 -6.97
N SER A 255 -7.20 7.62 -6.32
CA SER A 255 -5.86 8.22 -6.23
C SER A 255 -5.30 8.57 -7.61
N SER A 256 -4.50 9.65 -7.67
CA SER A 256 -3.68 9.95 -8.86
C SER A 256 -2.53 8.95 -9.06
N HIS A 257 -2.16 8.22 -8.01
CA HIS A 257 -1.11 7.20 -8.00
C HIS A 257 -1.66 5.87 -7.48
N PRO A 258 -2.64 5.24 -8.15
CA PRO A 258 -3.37 4.10 -7.64
C PRO A 258 -2.47 2.88 -7.36
N HIS A 259 -1.38 2.69 -8.12
CA HIS A 259 -0.44 1.60 -7.84
C HIS A 259 0.33 1.86 -6.54
N ARG A 260 0.86 3.07 -6.36
CA ARG A 260 1.55 3.47 -5.14
C ARG A 260 0.63 3.39 -3.94
N ARG A 261 -0.59 3.93 -4.06
CA ARG A 261 -1.59 3.88 -2.99
C ARG A 261 -1.93 2.45 -2.60
N LEU A 262 -2.10 1.54 -3.56
CA LEU A 262 -2.34 0.13 -3.26
C LEU A 262 -1.17 -0.50 -2.48
N CYS A 263 0.07 -0.19 -2.89
CA CYS A 263 1.27 -0.65 -2.20
C CYS A 263 1.35 -0.12 -0.76
N ASP A 264 1.03 1.17 -0.54
CA ASP A 264 1.01 1.81 0.77
C ASP A 264 -0.02 1.17 1.71
N VAL A 265 -1.24 0.94 1.22
CA VAL A 265 -2.30 0.28 2.00
C VAL A 265 -1.90 -1.15 2.36
N ASN A 266 -1.26 -1.88 1.43
CA ASN A 266 -0.75 -3.21 1.73
C ASN A 266 0.37 -3.18 2.78
N THR A 267 1.33 -2.26 2.67
CA THR A 267 2.38 -2.07 3.69
C THR A 267 1.77 -1.84 5.07
N TRP A 268 0.79 -0.93 5.15
CA TRP A 268 0.07 -0.60 6.37
C TRP A 268 -0.66 -1.82 6.97
N ARG A 269 -1.37 -2.60 6.14
CA ARG A 269 -2.06 -3.83 6.58
C ARG A 269 -1.09 -4.89 7.10
N GLN A 270 -0.01 -5.17 6.38
CA GLN A 270 0.97 -6.18 6.80
C GLN A 270 1.74 -5.73 8.06
N PHE A 271 2.04 -4.43 8.19
CA PHE A 271 2.65 -3.86 9.40
C PHE A 271 1.79 -4.08 10.65
N HIS A 272 0.50 -3.75 10.59
CA HIS A 272 -0.37 -3.98 11.74
C HIS A 272 -0.59 -5.47 12.02
N ARG A 273 -0.57 -6.31 10.99
CA ARG A 273 -0.64 -7.77 11.15
C ARG A 273 0.57 -8.32 11.90
N ILE A 274 1.79 -7.88 11.58
CA ILE A 274 2.98 -8.32 12.33
C ILE A 274 3.00 -7.75 13.75
N ALA A 275 2.62 -6.49 13.93
CA ALA A 275 2.63 -5.86 15.25
C ALA A 275 1.60 -6.51 16.20
N SER A 276 0.39 -6.81 15.72
CA SER A 276 -0.61 -7.57 16.49
C SER A 276 -0.12 -8.99 16.78
N TYR A 277 0.41 -9.71 15.78
CA TYR A 277 0.97 -11.05 16.03
C TYR A 277 2.07 -11.04 17.12
N VAL A 278 2.97 -10.05 17.08
CA VAL A 278 4.05 -9.91 18.06
C VAL A 278 3.54 -9.59 19.47
N THR A 279 2.41 -8.91 19.60
CA THR A 279 1.84 -8.49 20.89
C THR A 279 0.88 -9.52 21.47
N ASP A 280 0.14 -10.23 20.63
CA ASP A 280 -0.97 -11.11 21.05
C ASP A 280 -0.57 -12.59 21.08
N ASP A 281 0.19 -13.06 20.08
CA ASP A 281 0.35 -14.50 19.78
C ASP A 281 1.80 -15.00 19.86
N PHE A 282 2.76 -14.09 20.02
CA PHE A 282 4.19 -14.40 19.94
C PHE A 282 4.84 -14.40 21.31
N ASP A 283 5.52 -15.50 21.66
CA ASP A 283 6.33 -15.58 22.88
C ASP A 283 7.58 -14.71 22.75
N SER A 284 7.44 -13.46 23.19
CA SER A 284 8.48 -12.44 23.16
C SER A 284 9.27 -12.32 24.47
N SER A 285 9.12 -13.26 25.40
CA SER A 285 9.72 -13.21 26.75
C SER A 285 11.17 -12.70 26.75
N ASP A 286 11.40 -11.52 27.33
CA ASP A 286 12.71 -10.82 27.45
C ASP A 286 13.37 -10.36 26.14
N ARG A 287 12.64 -10.32 25.02
CA ARG A 287 13.20 -9.95 23.70
C ARG A 287 12.93 -8.50 23.33
N ASN A 288 13.91 -7.87 22.69
CA ASN A 288 13.72 -6.62 21.99
C ASN A 288 13.32 -6.88 20.54
N ILE A 289 12.27 -6.20 20.09
CA ILE A 289 11.77 -6.32 18.72
C ILE A 289 11.58 -4.92 18.15
N PHE A 290 12.28 -4.62 17.05
CA PHE A 290 12.07 -3.42 16.27
C PHE A 290 11.59 -3.77 14.87
N ILE A 291 10.50 -3.15 14.43
CA ILE A 291 9.87 -3.38 13.15
C ILE A 291 9.81 -2.06 12.40
N LEU A 292 10.35 -2.04 11.18
CA LEU A 292 10.24 -0.93 10.25
C LEU A 292 9.46 -1.37 9.01
N ALA A 293 8.35 -0.68 8.73
CA ALA A 293 7.59 -0.86 7.51
C ALA A 293 7.67 0.37 6.61
N GLY A 294 7.66 0.15 5.29
CA GLY A 294 7.74 1.23 4.32
C GLY A 294 7.61 0.75 2.88
N LEU A 295 7.82 1.68 1.95
CA LEU A 295 7.74 1.43 0.52
C LEU A 295 9.14 1.37 -0.09
N SER A 296 9.49 0.26 -0.73
CA SER A 296 10.67 0.19 -1.59
C SER A 296 10.40 0.85 -2.93
N VAL A 297 11.32 1.70 -3.38
CA VAL A 297 11.29 2.31 -4.71
C VAL A 297 12.42 1.71 -5.54
N ASP A 298 12.03 1.02 -6.60
CA ASP A 298 12.93 0.22 -7.44
C ASP A 298 13.39 1.09 -8.61
N HIS A 299 14.65 1.54 -8.57
CA HIS A 299 15.24 2.34 -9.65
C HIS A 299 15.82 1.44 -10.75
N THR A 300 16.48 0.36 -10.35
CA THR A 300 16.98 -0.70 -11.23
C THR A 300 16.90 -2.05 -10.52
N ILE A 301 17.25 -3.14 -11.22
CA ILE A 301 17.37 -4.47 -10.61
C ILE A 301 18.44 -4.56 -9.49
N HIS A 302 19.33 -3.57 -9.39
CA HIS A 302 20.44 -3.55 -8.43
C HIS A 302 20.38 -2.36 -7.47
N HIS A 303 19.52 -1.37 -7.73
CA HIS A 303 19.45 -0.14 -6.96
C HIS A 303 18.01 0.14 -6.55
N GLN A 304 17.83 0.31 -5.24
CA GLN A 304 16.56 0.63 -4.62
C GLN A 304 16.79 1.66 -3.52
N THR A 305 15.78 2.45 -3.27
CA THR A 305 15.65 3.28 -2.08
C THR A 305 14.44 2.81 -1.27
N PHE A 306 14.28 3.39 -0.09
CA PHE A 306 13.20 3.02 0.82
C PHE A 306 12.60 4.27 1.47
N ILE A 307 11.28 4.30 1.55
CA ILE A 307 10.52 5.34 2.25
C ILE A 307 9.97 4.71 3.53
N PRO A 308 10.57 4.98 4.71
CA PRO A 308 9.99 4.63 6.01
C PRO A 308 8.57 5.17 6.16
N GLN A 309 7.63 4.34 6.62
CA GLN A 309 6.25 4.75 6.83
C GLN A 309 5.76 4.43 8.23
N TYR A 310 6.17 3.31 8.83
CA TYR A 310 5.70 2.92 10.15
C TYR A 310 6.82 2.26 10.95
N GLY A 311 6.85 2.52 12.24
CA GLY A 311 7.73 1.83 13.18
C GLY A 311 6.93 1.17 14.30
N PHE A 312 7.41 0.04 14.79
CA PHE A 312 6.96 -0.57 16.03
C PHE A 312 8.17 -1.02 16.84
N TRP A 313 8.18 -0.70 18.12
CA TRP A 313 9.25 -1.11 19.02
C TRP A 313 8.68 -1.68 20.31
N MET A 314 9.06 -2.91 20.62
CA MET A 314 8.80 -3.57 21.89
C MET A 314 10.13 -3.87 22.60
N GLU A 315 10.23 -3.48 23.87
CA GLU A 315 11.40 -3.70 24.71
C GLU A 315 11.12 -4.87 25.66
N LYS A 316 12.05 -5.83 25.74
CA LYS A 316 12.01 -6.96 26.69
C LYS A 316 10.68 -7.72 26.78
N GLY A 317 9.99 -7.90 25.66
CA GLY A 317 8.70 -8.58 25.59
C GLY A 317 7.53 -7.85 26.27
N GLN A 318 7.68 -6.57 26.62
CA GLN A 318 6.63 -5.80 27.29
C GLN A 318 5.65 -5.20 26.28
N ALA A 319 4.67 -6.01 25.85
CA ALA A 319 3.67 -5.61 24.86
C ALA A 319 2.87 -4.35 25.27
N LEU A 320 2.59 -4.16 26.57
CA LEU A 320 1.86 -3.00 27.08
C LEU A 320 2.63 -1.68 26.97
N GLU A 321 3.96 -1.74 26.85
CA GLU A 321 4.84 -0.56 26.72
C GLU A 321 5.34 -0.38 25.28
N ALA A 322 4.82 -1.18 24.34
CA ALA A 322 5.23 -1.11 22.95
C ALA A 322 4.88 0.25 22.33
N ARG A 323 5.82 0.79 21.55
CA ARG A 323 5.71 2.11 20.90
C ARG A 323 5.42 1.94 19.42
N TYR A 324 4.38 2.61 18.96
CA TYR A 324 4.12 2.80 17.53
C TYR A 324 4.67 4.15 17.08
N TYR A 325 5.24 4.17 15.88
CA TYR A 325 5.76 5.37 15.24
C TYR A 325 4.99 5.60 13.94
N SER A 326 4.39 6.78 13.84
CA SER A 326 3.83 7.32 12.60
C SER A 326 4.93 7.61 11.55
N PRO A 327 4.56 7.90 10.28
CA PRO A 327 5.54 8.23 9.24
C PRO A 327 6.53 9.33 9.63
N THR A 328 6.06 10.42 10.24
CA THR A 328 6.94 11.51 10.69
C THR A 328 7.86 11.06 11.83
N GLU A 329 7.30 10.40 12.85
CA GLU A 329 8.06 10.01 14.05
C GLU A 329 9.15 8.98 13.73
N ILE A 330 8.88 8.03 12.82
CA ILE A 330 9.88 7.02 12.44
C ILE A 330 11.03 7.64 11.64
N HIS A 331 10.72 8.61 10.79
CA HIS A 331 11.74 9.37 10.07
C HIS A 331 12.64 10.15 11.04
N ASP A 332 12.06 10.83 12.03
CA ASP A 332 12.81 11.59 13.01
C ASP A 332 13.66 10.69 13.91
N LEU A 333 13.11 9.55 14.35
CA LEU A 333 13.84 8.54 15.12
C LEU A 333 15.09 8.04 14.37
N LEU A 334 14.95 7.71 13.09
CA LEU A 334 16.07 7.21 12.27
C LEU A 334 17.10 8.31 11.98
N LYS A 335 16.66 9.56 11.77
CA LYS A 335 17.57 10.71 11.53
C LYS A 335 18.48 11.00 12.72
N GLN A 336 18.04 10.74 13.94
CA GLN A 336 18.83 10.90 15.18
C GLN A 336 19.94 9.85 15.33
N GLN A 337 19.95 8.80 14.50
CA GLN A 337 20.96 7.76 14.55
C GLN A 337 22.13 8.09 13.64
N GLU A 338 23.33 7.72 14.04
CA GLU A 338 24.47 7.73 13.12
C GLU A 338 24.30 6.62 12.08
N VAL A 339 24.98 6.75 10.96
CA VAL A 339 24.99 5.70 9.93
C VAL A 339 26.11 4.73 10.26
N TYR A 340 25.76 3.58 10.85
CA TYR A 340 26.70 2.48 11.02
C TYR A 340 27.24 2.01 9.66
N ARG A 341 28.56 1.86 9.57
CA ARG A 341 29.26 1.32 8.41
C ARG A 341 29.93 0.00 8.83
N PRO A 342 29.60 -1.13 8.20
CA PRO A 342 30.29 -2.39 8.47
C PRO A 342 31.80 -2.22 8.29
N PRO A 343 32.63 -2.75 9.20
CA PRO A 343 34.08 -2.60 9.16
C PRO A 343 34.74 -3.44 8.06
N LYS A 344 34.05 -4.48 7.60
CA LYS A 344 34.43 -5.34 6.49
C LYS A 344 33.64 -4.97 5.26
N SER A 345 34.23 -5.09 4.08
CA SER A 345 33.53 -5.03 2.80
C SER A 345 32.52 -6.18 2.65
N PHE A 346 31.62 -6.05 1.66
CA PHE A 346 30.65 -7.10 1.37
C PHE A 346 31.32 -8.41 0.90
N LEU A 347 32.47 -8.32 0.22
CA LEU A 347 33.24 -9.48 -0.22
C LEU A 347 33.89 -10.22 0.96
N GLU A 348 34.50 -9.48 1.89
CA GLU A 348 35.06 -10.06 3.13
C GLU A 348 33.97 -10.69 4.00
N TYR A 349 32.78 -10.06 4.07
CA TYR A 349 31.61 -10.65 4.71
C TYR A 349 31.19 -11.98 4.04
N ALA A 350 31.32 -12.07 2.72
CA ALA A 350 31.06 -13.28 1.94
C ALA A 350 32.21 -14.32 2.02
N GLY A 351 33.27 -14.05 2.79
CA GLY A 351 34.41 -14.96 2.95
C GLY A 351 35.42 -14.90 1.81
N ILE A 352 35.42 -13.83 1.02
CA ILE A 352 36.43 -13.56 -0.01
C ILE A 352 37.40 -12.53 0.57
N GLU A 353 38.65 -12.93 0.78
CA GLU A 353 39.74 -12.09 1.29
C GLU A 353 40.30 -11.12 0.24
#